data_AF-A0A060YSH5-F1
#
_entry.id   AF-A0A060YSH5-F1
#
_cell.length_a   1.000
_cell.length_b   1.000
_cell.length_c   1.000
_cell.angle_alpha   90.00
_cell.angle_beta   90.00
_cell.angle_gamma   90.00
#
_symmetry.space_group_name_H-M   'P 1'
#
loop_
_entity.id
_entity.type
_entity.pdbx_description
1 polymer ?
#
loop_
_entity_poly.entity_id
_entity_poly.type
_entity_poly.pdbx_seq_one_letter_code
_entity_poly.pdbx_strand_id
1 'polypeptide(L)'
;THRLWLLVIPSSVLFRRNLPGDRQKALDIMLPLVESDNQVASDIYCLVGRIYKDMFLESHFTDTKSRDSGTAWFKKGFESEPTLHSGINYAVLLLAAGHQFDASFELRKVGVKLSSLLGKKGSLDKLQSYWDVGFFLGASILACDNTRVIQASEKLFKLKAPVWYLSSLVETILIYQHFKKPSVEQPPPKQELVDFWMDFLVEATKKDVSSVRFPVLILEPTKVYQPSYLSINNDVEENTVSIWHVAPDDKNRGVHEWNFSAMSVRGVSISKFDERSAFLYVLNNSEDFQIYFCTEMHCKRFCDLVNSIAEETWKGSEEGECDADALEYDYEYDELGERVVLGKGTFGVVYAGRDLSNQVRLAIKEIPERDSRYSQPLHEEIALHKHLKHKNIVQYLGSISENGFIKIFMEQVPGGSLSALLRSKWGPLKNNEPTIGFYTRQILEGLKYLHDNQIAHRDIKGDNVLINTYSGVLKISDFGTSKRLAGINPCTETFTGMFWSP
;
A
#
# COMPACT_ATOMS: atom_id res chain seq x y z
N THR A 1 22.40 29.34 23.46
CA THR A 1 21.40 28.44 22.83
C THR A 1 21.22 28.72 21.34
N HIS A 2 20.88 29.94 20.88
CA HIS A 2 20.67 30.22 19.43
C HIS A 2 21.89 29.96 18.52
N ARG A 3 23.12 30.31 18.95
CA ARG A 3 24.36 30.03 18.19
C ARG A 3 24.67 28.54 18.02
N LEU A 4 24.31 27.70 18.99
CA LEU A 4 24.51 26.24 18.89
C LEU A 4 23.56 25.63 17.86
N TRP A 5 22.29 26.03 17.86
CA TRP A 5 21.31 25.56 16.87
C TRP A 5 21.71 25.94 15.44
N LEU A 6 22.31 27.11 15.24
CA LEU A 6 22.84 27.57 13.95
C LEU A 6 24.00 26.71 13.40
N LEU A 7 24.71 25.96 14.26
CA LEU A 7 25.81 25.07 13.85
C LEU A 7 25.38 23.60 13.75
N VAL A 8 24.41 23.19 14.58
CA VAL A 8 23.86 21.82 14.60
C VAL A 8 23.02 21.52 13.36
N ILE A 9 22.27 22.50 12.83
CA ILE A 9 21.46 22.29 11.63
C ILE A 9 22.35 22.07 10.39
N PRO A 10 23.36 22.92 10.08
CA PRO A 10 24.29 22.67 8.98
C PRO A 10 25.05 21.36 9.07
N SER A 11 25.51 20.98 10.27
CA SER A 11 26.23 19.71 10.47
C SER A 11 25.30 18.51 10.28
N SER A 12 24.05 18.58 10.76
CA SER A 12 23.04 17.56 10.49
C SER A 12 22.69 17.44 9.00
N VAL A 13 22.66 18.57 8.27
CA VAL A 13 22.40 18.58 6.82
C VAL A 13 23.56 17.98 6.03
N LEU A 14 24.80 18.41 6.31
CA LEU A 14 26.01 17.84 5.68
C LEU A 14 26.09 16.34 5.93
N PHE A 15 25.83 15.93 7.16
CA PHE A 15 25.80 14.54 7.55
C PHE A 15 24.74 13.73 6.78
N ARG A 16 23.51 14.24 6.63
CA ARG A 16 22.46 13.58 5.84
C ARG A 16 22.78 13.50 4.35
N ARG A 17 23.56 14.44 3.82
CA ARG A 17 23.94 14.51 2.41
C ARG A 17 24.97 13.43 2.04
N ASN A 18 25.87 13.08 2.98
CA ASN A 18 26.83 11.98 2.89
C ASN A 18 27.67 11.97 1.58
N LEU A 19 28.07 13.15 1.08
CA LEU A 19 29.02 13.23 -0.05
C LEU A 19 30.47 13.13 0.46
N PRO A 20 31.44 12.79 -0.42
CA PRO A 20 32.85 12.76 -0.05
C PRO A 20 33.29 14.07 0.64
N GLY A 21 33.83 13.96 1.85
CA GLY A 21 34.30 15.10 2.67
C GLY A 21 33.24 15.76 3.55
N ASP A 22 31.96 15.41 3.45
CA ASP A 22 30.90 16.02 4.28
C ASP A 22 31.04 15.65 5.77
N ARG A 23 31.45 14.41 6.08
CA ARG A 23 31.66 13.94 7.46
C ARG A 23 32.81 14.66 8.14
N GLN A 24 33.91 14.86 7.43
CA GLN A 24 35.05 15.61 7.95
C GLN A 24 34.63 17.05 8.24
N LYS A 25 33.94 17.71 7.32
CA LYS A 25 33.39 19.06 7.54
C LYS A 25 32.42 19.13 8.72
N ALA A 26 31.57 18.11 8.89
CA ALA A 26 30.67 18.02 10.04
C ALA A 26 31.44 17.88 11.37
N LEU A 27 32.50 17.06 11.40
CA LEU A 27 33.39 16.94 12.56
C LEU A 27 34.15 18.25 12.84
N ASP A 28 34.68 18.92 11.81
CA ASP A 28 35.40 20.19 11.95
C ASP A 28 34.53 21.29 12.59
N ILE A 29 33.20 21.24 12.35
CA ILE A 29 32.23 22.14 12.98
C ILE A 29 31.89 21.70 14.40
N MET A 30 31.74 20.39 14.63
CA MET A 30 31.18 19.86 15.88
C MET A 30 32.22 19.64 16.98
N LEU A 31 33.43 19.18 16.65
CA LEU A 31 34.50 18.88 17.62
C LEU A 31 34.86 20.10 18.49
N PRO A 32 35.07 21.32 17.94
CA PRO A 32 35.36 22.49 18.76
C PRO A 32 34.26 22.82 19.78
N LEU A 33 33.00 22.44 19.50
CA LEU A 33 31.88 22.66 20.41
C LEU A 33 31.90 21.69 21.59
N VAL A 34 32.16 20.39 21.33
CA VAL A 34 32.16 19.33 22.35
C VAL A 34 33.46 19.22 23.15
N GLU A 35 34.55 19.78 22.62
CA GLU A 35 35.88 19.86 23.23
C GLU A 35 36.09 21.16 24.02
N SER A 36 35.27 22.19 23.78
CA SER A 36 35.30 23.40 24.62
C SER A 36 34.96 23.08 26.09
N ASP A 37 35.50 23.86 27.04
CA ASP A 37 35.32 23.66 28.49
C ASP A 37 33.86 23.74 28.97
N ASN A 38 32.93 24.18 28.12
CA ASN A 38 31.52 24.25 28.45
C ASN A 38 30.82 22.91 28.21
N GLN A 39 30.18 22.37 29.25
CA GLN A 39 29.35 21.18 29.14
C GLN A 39 28.21 21.42 28.14
N VAL A 40 28.11 20.56 27.13
CA VAL A 40 27.06 20.60 26.11
C VAL A 40 26.00 19.52 26.36
N ALA A 41 24.84 19.66 25.73
CA ALA A 41 23.76 18.69 25.81
C ALA A 41 24.17 17.31 25.27
N SER A 42 23.59 16.24 25.81
CA SER A 42 23.90 14.85 25.43
C SER A 42 23.75 14.60 23.92
N ASP A 43 22.73 15.20 23.30
CA ASP A 43 22.45 15.08 21.87
C ASP A 43 23.61 15.56 20.99
N ILE A 44 24.38 16.56 21.46
CA ILE A 44 25.53 17.11 20.72
C ILE A 44 26.69 16.11 20.74
N TYR A 45 26.95 15.48 21.89
CA TYR A 45 27.91 14.37 21.97
C TYR A 45 27.46 13.17 21.13
N CYS A 46 26.17 12.84 21.16
CA CYS A 46 25.61 11.75 20.37
C CYS A 46 25.70 12.00 18.86
N LEU A 47 25.59 13.25 18.41
CA LEU A 47 25.77 13.58 17.00
C LEU A 47 27.20 13.32 16.53
N VAL A 48 28.21 13.71 17.33
CA VAL A 48 29.62 13.41 17.05
C VAL A 48 29.87 11.91 17.09
N GLY A 49 29.36 11.23 18.12
CA GLY A 49 29.46 9.77 18.24
C GLY A 49 28.83 9.05 17.05
N ARG A 50 27.71 9.55 16.53
CA ARG A 50 27.05 9.01 15.35
C ARG A 50 27.89 9.16 14.09
N ILE A 51 28.54 10.31 13.86
CA ILE A 51 29.42 10.48 12.68
C ILE A 51 30.51 9.40 12.67
N TYR A 52 31.17 9.18 13.81
CA TYR A 52 32.18 8.14 13.95
C TYR A 52 31.61 6.71 13.82
N LYS A 53 30.42 6.45 14.39
CA LYS A 53 29.71 5.17 14.24
C LYS A 53 29.46 4.85 12.77
N ASP A 54 29.05 5.84 11.99
CA ASP A 54 28.74 5.66 10.58
C ASP A 54 30.01 5.50 9.73
N MET A 55 31.12 6.16 10.10
CA MET A 55 32.43 5.92 9.49
C MET A 55 32.88 4.46 9.73
N PHE A 56 32.70 3.97 10.95
CA PHE A 56 32.99 2.57 11.29
C PHE A 56 32.11 1.60 10.49
N LEU A 57 30.80 1.85 10.40
CA LEU A 57 29.88 0.99 9.65
C LEU A 57 30.21 0.97 8.14
N GLU A 58 30.44 2.14 7.53
CA GLU A 58 30.78 2.23 6.09
C GLU A 58 32.14 1.63 5.74
N SER A 59 33.08 1.63 6.68
CA SER A 59 34.37 0.94 6.51
C SER A 59 34.24 -0.60 6.52
N HIS A 60 33.00 -1.14 6.53
CA HIS A 60 32.73 -2.56 6.74
C HIS A 60 33.40 -3.09 8.00
N PHE A 61 33.31 -2.32 9.09
CA PHE A 61 33.86 -2.62 10.41
C PHE A 61 35.39 -2.66 10.51
N THR A 62 36.11 -2.08 9.54
CA THR A 62 37.60 -2.07 9.55
C THR A 62 38.19 -0.86 10.29
N ASP A 63 37.51 0.28 10.34
CA ASP A 63 37.98 1.50 11.00
C ASP A 63 37.73 1.47 12.51
N THR A 64 38.57 0.74 13.23
CA THR A 64 38.50 0.64 14.69
C THR A 64 38.78 1.97 15.40
N LYS A 65 39.50 2.91 14.78
CA LYS A 65 39.76 4.24 15.36
C LYS A 65 38.49 5.06 15.44
N SER A 66 37.67 5.02 14.39
CA SER A 66 36.34 5.62 14.40
C SER A 66 35.42 4.93 15.39
N ARG A 67 35.43 3.59 15.48
CA ARG A 67 34.70 2.86 16.53
C ARG A 67 35.04 3.37 17.93
N ASP A 68 36.33 3.49 18.25
CA ASP A 68 36.79 3.88 19.59
C ASP A 68 36.49 5.35 19.89
N SER A 69 36.66 6.23 18.89
CA SER A 69 36.24 7.64 18.99
C SER A 69 34.73 7.76 19.24
N GLY A 70 33.91 7.03 18.48
CA GLY A 70 32.47 6.99 18.67
C GLY A 70 32.09 6.49 20.07
N THR A 71 32.77 5.46 20.56
CA THR A 71 32.59 4.90 21.91
C THR A 71 32.85 5.96 22.98
N ALA A 72 33.94 6.72 22.86
CA ALA A 72 34.29 7.79 23.79
C ALA A 72 33.23 8.90 23.82
N TRP A 73 32.71 9.32 22.66
CA TRP A 73 31.70 10.37 22.59
C TRP A 73 30.33 9.93 23.14
N PHE A 74 29.88 8.71 22.82
CA PHE A 74 28.65 8.19 23.43
C PHE A 74 28.79 7.95 24.94
N LYS A 75 29.97 7.51 25.40
CA LYS A 75 30.29 7.42 26.83
C LYS A 75 30.17 8.79 27.52
N LYS A 76 30.81 9.82 26.97
CA LYS A 76 30.74 11.19 27.51
C LYS A 76 29.30 11.71 27.54
N GLY A 77 28.53 11.45 26.48
CA GLY A 77 27.10 11.78 26.42
C GLY A 77 26.27 11.06 27.49
N PHE A 78 26.54 9.77 27.73
CA PHE A 78 25.84 8.95 28.72
C PHE A 78 26.21 9.29 30.16
N GLU A 79 27.46 9.68 30.42
CA GLU A 79 27.93 10.12 31.74
C GLU A 79 27.43 11.54 32.08
N SER A 80 27.37 12.43 31.07
CA SER A 80 26.81 13.78 31.21
C SER A 80 25.31 13.74 31.52
N GLU A 81 24.54 13.03 30.69
CA GLU A 81 23.10 12.83 30.87
C GLU A 81 22.71 11.43 30.38
N PRO A 82 22.38 10.50 31.31
CA PRO A 82 22.04 9.14 30.93
C PRO A 82 20.73 9.07 30.14
N THR A 83 20.84 8.79 28.84
CA THR A 83 19.68 8.55 27.96
C THR A 83 19.75 7.15 27.35
N LEU A 84 18.61 6.62 26.91
CA LEU A 84 18.59 5.35 26.17
C LEU A 84 19.39 5.48 24.87
N HIS A 85 19.30 6.63 24.18
CA HIS A 85 20.03 6.88 22.93
C HIS A 85 21.55 6.72 23.09
N SER A 86 22.16 7.45 24.03
CA SER A 86 23.60 7.40 24.25
C SER A 86 24.02 6.03 24.81
N GLY A 87 23.26 5.48 25.75
CA GLY A 87 23.58 4.19 26.37
C GLY A 87 23.51 2.99 25.41
N ILE A 88 22.51 2.94 24.51
CA ILE A 88 22.39 1.86 23.52
C ILE A 88 23.56 1.90 22.55
N ASN A 89 23.85 3.06 21.96
CA ASN A 89 24.96 3.18 21.00
C ASN A 89 26.31 2.92 21.67
N TYR A 90 26.50 3.38 22.91
CA TYR A 90 27.68 3.07 23.70
C TYR A 90 27.85 1.56 23.93
N ALA A 91 26.79 0.87 24.38
CA ALA A 91 26.81 -0.58 24.59
C ALA A 91 27.13 -1.36 23.31
N VAL A 92 26.55 -0.94 22.18
CA VAL A 92 26.76 -1.58 20.87
C VAL A 92 28.20 -1.42 20.38
N LEU A 93 28.81 -0.24 20.54
CA LEU A 93 30.21 -0.05 20.17
C LEU A 93 31.18 -0.76 21.13
N LEU A 94 30.83 -0.89 22.42
CA LEU A 94 31.58 -1.75 23.35
C LEU A 94 31.54 -3.22 22.91
N LEU A 95 30.39 -3.73 22.48
CA LEU A 95 30.28 -5.07 21.89
C LEU A 95 31.19 -5.20 20.65
N ALA A 96 31.20 -4.19 19.78
CA ALA A 96 32.10 -4.13 18.61
C ALA A 96 33.59 -4.02 18.97
N ALA A 97 33.91 -3.59 20.20
CA ALA A 97 35.26 -3.61 20.76
C ALA A 97 35.62 -4.95 21.44
N GLY A 98 34.70 -5.93 21.42
CA GLY A 98 34.91 -7.27 21.98
C GLY A 98 34.45 -7.43 23.43
N HIS A 99 33.82 -6.41 24.02
CA HIS A 99 33.22 -6.55 25.35
C HIS A 99 32.03 -7.50 25.32
N GLN A 100 31.74 -8.14 26.45
CA GLN A 100 30.63 -9.09 26.59
C GLN A 100 29.87 -8.84 27.87
N PHE A 101 28.54 -9.04 27.86
CA PHE A 101 27.71 -8.79 29.03
C PHE A 101 28.11 -9.66 30.22
N ASP A 102 28.59 -10.89 30.00
CA ASP A 102 28.96 -11.79 31.09
C ASP A 102 30.35 -11.48 31.68
N ALA A 103 31.27 -10.96 30.86
CA ALA A 103 32.67 -10.78 31.22
C ALA A 103 33.04 -9.32 31.56
N SER A 104 32.42 -8.33 30.92
CA SER A 104 32.84 -6.93 30.98
C SER A 104 32.03 -6.14 32.00
N PHE A 105 32.70 -5.67 33.06
CA PHE A 105 32.08 -4.83 34.10
C PHE A 105 31.45 -3.55 33.52
N GLU A 106 32.14 -2.88 32.59
CA GLU A 106 31.66 -1.64 31.96
C GLU A 106 30.35 -1.86 31.21
N LEU A 107 30.26 -2.90 30.39
CA LEU A 107 29.05 -3.21 29.63
C LEU A 107 27.88 -3.60 30.55
N ARG A 108 28.13 -4.35 31.63
CA ARG A 108 27.12 -4.64 32.67
C ARG A 108 26.60 -3.37 33.34
N LYS A 109 27.49 -2.44 33.69
CA LYS A 109 27.13 -1.16 34.30
C LYS A 109 26.20 -0.37 33.37
N VAL A 110 26.51 -0.32 32.07
CA VAL A 110 25.64 0.31 31.06
C VAL A 110 24.29 -0.42 30.99
N GLY A 111 24.28 -1.75 30.94
CA GLY A 111 23.05 -2.56 30.91
C GLY A 111 22.12 -2.33 32.10
N VAL A 112 22.66 -2.26 33.32
CA VAL A 112 21.87 -1.95 34.54
C VAL A 112 21.25 -0.56 34.44
N LYS A 113 22.01 0.43 33.97
CA LYS A 113 21.51 1.80 33.84
C LYS A 113 20.46 1.91 32.73
N LEU A 114 20.66 1.24 31.59
CA LEU A 114 19.66 1.13 30.52
C LEU A 114 18.36 0.49 31.00
N SER A 115 18.45 -0.59 31.79
CA SER A 115 17.28 -1.25 32.39
C SER A 115 16.51 -0.31 33.31
N SER A 116 17.21 0.48 34.13
CA SER A 116 16.59 1.51 34.98
C SER A 116 15.91 2.61 34.17
N LEU A 117 16.56 3.10 33.09
CA LEU A 117 15.99 4.11 32.19
C LEU A 117 14.74 3.59 31.45
N LEU A 118 14.79 2.35 31.00
CA LEU A 118 13.64 1.68 30.36
C LEU A 118 12.48 1.55 31.34
N GLY A 119 12.75 1.15 32.59
CA GLY A 119 11.73 1.08 33.64
C GLY A 119 11.07 2.44 33.94
N LYS A 120 11.83 3.54 33.89
CA LYS A 120 11.29 4.90 34.05
C LYS A 120 10.38 5.34 32.89
N LYS A 121 10.62 4.85 31.67
CA LYS A 121 9.77 5.15 30.51
C LYS A 121 8.40 4.47 30.61
N GLY A 122 8.30 3.36 31.34
CA GLY A 122 7.05 2.66 31.60
C GLY A 122 6.62 1.71 30.47
N SER A 123 5.32 1.38 30.41
CA SER A 123 4.80 0.45 29.39
C SER A 123 4.90 1.03 27.98
N LEU A 124 5.24 0.17 27.02
CA LEU A 124 5.27 0.49 25.59
C LEU A 124 3.97 1.13 25.12
N ASP A 125 2.81 0.70 25.63
CA ASP A 125 1.49 1.22 25.24
C ASP A 125 1.35 2.73 25.44
N LYS A 126 2.00 3.26 26.48
CA LYS A 126 1.94 4.69 26.83
C LYS A 126 2.85 5.56 25.98
N LEU A 127 3.86 4.98 25.32
CA LEU A 127 4.79 5.72 24.47
C LEU A 127 4.11 6.09 23.15
N GLN A 128 3.94 7.38 22.87
CA GLN A 128 3.28 7.85 21.64
C GLN A 128 4.28 8.37 20.60
N SER A 129 5.48 8.76 21.02
CA SER A 129 6.49 9.32 20.14
C SER A 129 7.35 8.23 19.51
N TYR A 130 7.58 8.32 18.20
CA TYR A 130 8.38 7.32 17.46
C TYR A 130 9.80 7.19 18.01
N TRP A 131 10.41 8.29 18.50
CA TRP A 131 11.76 8.25 19.06
C TRP A 131 11.83 7.48 20.39
N ASP A 132 10.81 7.60 21.23
CA ASP A 132 10.75 6.86 22.49
C ASP A 132 10.54 5.36 22.23
N VAL A 133 9.69 5.01 21.26
CA VAL A 133 9.49 3.63 20.82
C VAL A 133 10.75 3.05 20.20
N GLY A 134 11.48 3.81 19.36
CA GLY A 134 12.73 3.36 18.77
C GLY A 134 13.85 3.13 19.79
N PHE A 135 13.96 4.00 20.80
CA PHE A 135 14.91 3.77 21.91
C PHE A 135 14.49 2.58 22.78
N PHE A 136 13.19 2.40 23.02
CA PHE A 136 12.67 1.21 23.69
C PHE A 136 13.01 -0.07 22.90
N LEU A 137 12.88 -0.04 21.58
CA LEU A 137 13.25 -1.15 20.68
C LEU A 137 14.74 -1.47 20.83
N GLY A 138 15.64 -0.49 20.67
CA GLY A 138 17.08 -0.72 20.78
C GLY A 138 17.52 -1.27 22.14
N ALA A 139 16.92 -0.80 23.23
CA ALA A 139 17.18 -1.35 24.57
C ALA A 139 16.66 -2.79 24.72
N SER A 140 15.50 -3.10 24.14
CA SER A 140 14.91 -4.44 24.16
C SER A 140 15.73 -5.44 23.34
N ILE A 141 16.34 -4.99 22.23
CA ILE A 141 17.28 -5.80 21.42
C ILE A 141 18.52 -6.14 22.25
N LEU A 142 19.13 -5.17 22.94
CA LEU A 142 20.28 -5.42 23.81
C LEU A 142 19.94 -6.38 24.95
N ALA A 143 18.72 -6.27 25.50
CA ALA A 143 18.22 -7.16 26.55
C ALA A 143 17.78 -8.56 26.03
N CYS A 144 17.81 -8.80 24.72
CA CYS A 144 17.33 -10.03 24.08
C CYS A 144 15.85 -10.37 24.43
N ASP A 145 15.00 -9.36 24.59
CA ASP A 145 13.56 -9.56 24.86
C ASP A 145 12.76 -9.58 23.55
N ASN A 146 12.61 -10.78 22.97
CA ASN A 146 11.94 -10.98 21.68
C ASN A 146 10.51 -10.42 21.65
N THR A 147 9.76 -10.53 22.74
CA THR A 147 8.36 -10.07 22.78
C THR A 147 8.30 -8.55 22.67
N ARG A 148 9.13 -7.84 23.44
CA ARG A 148 9.20 -6.39 23.38
C ARG A 148 9.75 -5.88 22.06
N VAL A 149 10.70 -6.60 21.46
CA VAL A 149 11.23 -6.28 20.13
C VAL A 149 10.12 -6.32 19.08
N ILE A 150 9.34 -7.40 19.03
CA ILE A 150 8.22 -7.55 18.09
C ILE A 150 7.20 -6.41 18.26
N GLN A 151 6.74 -6.19 19.50
CA GLN A 151 5.73 -5.16 19.79
C GLN A 151 6.22 -3.75 19.48
N ALA A 152 7.48 -3.43 19.80
CA ALA A 152 8.04 -2.11 19.56
C ALA A 152 8.27 -1.85 18.06
N SER A 153 8.71 -2.86 17.30
CA SER A 153 8.85 -2.77 15.84
C SER A 153 7.50 -2.51 15.15
N GLU A 154 6.45 -3.24 15.54
CA GLU A 154 5.09 -3.02 15.01
C GLU A 154 4.56 -1.64 15.35
N LYS A 155 4.77 -1.19 16.59
CA LYS A 155 4.37 0.16 17.01
C LYS A 155 5.12 1.24 16.25
N LEU A 156 6.40 1.04 15.97
CA LEU A 156 7.21 1.98 15.19
C LEU A 156 6.70 2.11 13.75
N PHE A 157 6.28 0.99 13.15
CA PHE A 157 5.60 0.97 11.84
C PHE A 157 4.27 1.74 11.87
N LYS A 158 3.43 1.51 12.88
CA LYS A 158 2.14 2.21 13.07
C LYS A 158 2.32 3.72 13.26
N LEU A 159 3.38 4.15 13.94
CA LEU A 159 3.71 5.55 14.17
C LEU A 159 4.32 6.27 12.95
N LYS A 160 4.47 5.59 11.81
CA LYS A 160 5.05 6.15 10.57
C LYS A 160 6.39 6.85 10.83
N ALA A 161 7.29 6.16 11.54
CA ALA A 161 8.60 6.71 11.89
C ALA A 161 9.37 7.18 10.64
N PRO A 162 9.98 8.38 10.67
CA PRO A 162 10.64 8.91 9.48
C PRO A 162 11.91 8.13 9.14
N VAL A 163 12.17 7.95 7.85
CA VAL A 163 13.28 7.12 7.34
C VAL A 163 14.63 7.51 7.93
N TRP A 164 14.94 8.81 8.06
CA TRP A 164 16.22 9.27 8.62
C TRP A 164 16.47 8.79 10.07
N TYR A 165 15.39 8.60 10.83
CA TYR A 165 15.46 8.07 12.20
C TYR A 165 15.61 6.55 12.17
N LEU A 166 14.81 5.88 11.33
CA LEU A 166 14.90 4.44 11.13
C LEU A 166 16.30 4.01 10.68
N SER A 167 16.93 4.73 9.74
CA SER A 167 18.32 4.48 9.32
C SER A 167 19.27 4.50 10.52
N SER A 168 19.15 5.50 11.40
CA SER A 168 20.00 5.60 12.59
C SER A 168 19.88 4.39 13.52
N LEU A 169 18.65 3.93 13.70
CA LEU A 169 18.31 2.80 14.56
C LEU A 169 18.80 1.49 13.94
N VAL A 170 18.54 1.29 12.64
CA VAL A 170 18.96 0.11 11.88
C VAL A 170 20.48 -0.02 11.85
N GLU A 171 21.23 1.07 11.63
CA GLU A 171 22.70 1.05 11.71
C GLU A 171 23.19 0.46 13.06
N THR A 172 22.56 0.88 14.16
CA THR A 172 22.89 0.40 15.50
C THR A 172 22.53 -1.08 15.68
N ILE A 173 21.40 -1.51 15.10
CA ILE A 173 20.98 -2.92 15.08
C ILE A 173 21.96 -3.77 14.27
N LEU A 174 22.41 -3.31 13.10
CA LEU A 174 23.35 -4.03 12.24
C LEU A 174 24.70 -4.25 12.92
N ILE A 175 25.22 -3.23 13.62
CA ILE A 175 26.46 -3.37 14.42
C ILE A 175 26.23 -4.40 15.53
N TYR A 176 25.10 -4.33 16.24
CA TYR A 176 24.77 -5.31 17.28
C TYR A 176 24.71 -6.74 16.71
N GLN A 177 24.00 -6.96 15.61
CA GLN A 177 23.86 -8.28 14.99
C GLN A 177 25.21 -8.85 14.52
N HIS A 178 26.10 -8.01 14.01
CA HIS A 178 27.42 -8.44 13.55
C HIS A 178 28.34 -8.89 14.69
N PHE A 179 28.29 -8.21 15.84
CA PHE A 179 29.20 -8.45 16.97
C PHE A 179 28.58 -9.24 18.12
N LYS A 180 27.27 -9.50 18.10
CA LYS A 180 26.63 -10.42 19.05
C LYS A 180 27.17 -11.82 18.81
N LYS A 181 27.58 -12.50 19.88
CA LYS A 181 27.92 -13.93 19.81
C LYS A 181 26.69 -14.75 19.39
N PRO A 182 26.84 -15.68 18.42
CA PRO A 182 25.79 -16.65 18.14
C PRO A 182 25.57 -17.50 19.41
N SER A 183 24.31 -17.61 19.83
CA SER A 183 23.93 -18.53 20.90
C SER A 183 24.04 -19.96 20.36
N VAL A 184 24.60 -20.87 21.16
CA VAL A 184 24.70 -22.30 20.84
C VAL A 184 23.40 -23.05 21.19
N GLU A 185 22.45 -22.37 21.84
CA GLU A 185 21.17 -22.93 22.26
C GLU A 185 20.14 -22.94 21.12
N GLN A 186 19.05 -23.70 21.31
CA GLN A 186 17.90 -23.68 20.42
C GLN A 186 17.41 -22.24 20.22
N PRO A 187 16.91 -21.89 19.01
CA PRO A 187 16.44 -20.54 18.74
C PRO A 187 15.36 -20.17 19.76
N PRO A 188 15.48 -18.99 20.40
CA PRO A 188 14.53 -18.57 21.41
C PRO A 188 13.11 -18.48 20.83
N PRO A 189 12.07 -18.60 21.66
CA PRO A 189 10.70 -18.50 21.19
C PRO A 189 10.49 -17.18 20.41
N LYS A 190 9.72 -17.27 19.31
CA LYS A 190 9.42 -16.16 18.38
C LYS A 190 10.64 -15.58 17.62
N GLN A 191 11.75 -16.30 17.52
CA GLN A 191 12.92 -15.83 16.76
C GLN A 191 12.58 -15.50 15.30
N GLU A 192 11.77 -16.33 14.63
CA GLU A 192 11.31 -16.09 13.25
C GLU A 192 10.63 -14.71 13.07
N LEU A 193 9.83 -14.28 14.05
CA LEU A 193 9.17 -12.97 14.04
C LEU A 193 10.16 -11.83 14.28
N VAL A 194 11.16 -12.05 15.15
CA VAL A 194 12.24 -11.07 15.35
C VAL A 194 13.01 -10.90 14.06
N ASP A 195 13.38 -11.99 13.40
CA ASP A 195 14.12 -11.97 12.13
C ASP A 195 13.31 -11.25 11.04
N PHE A 196 12.01 -11.53 10.94
CA PHE A 196 11.10 -10.78 10.07
C PHE A 196 11.12 -9.28 10.36
N TRP A 197 10.98 -8.86 11.63
CA TRP A 197 10.96 -7.43 11.95
C TRP A 197 12.31 -6.75 11.70
N MET A 198 13.42 -7.45 11.89
CA MET A 198 14.75 -6.93 11.54
C MET A 198 14.88 -6.75 10.03
N ASP A 199 14.45 -7.74 9.24
CA ASP A 199 14.41 -7.68 7.77
C ASP A 199 13.52 -6.51 7.31
N PHE A 200 12.30 -6.40 7.85
CA PHE A 200 11.34 -5.33 7.55
C PHE A 200 11.90 -3.93 7.83
N LEU A 201 12.56 -3.74 8.97
CA LEU A 201 13.16 -2.44 9.33
C LEU A 201 14.39 -2.11 8.49
N VAL A 202 15.25 -3.09 8.20
CA VAL A 202 16.41 -2.91 7.31
C VAL A 202 15.93 -2.52 5.92
N GLU A 203 14.95 -3.25 5.37
CA GLU A 203 14.36 -2.99 4.07
C GLU A 203 13.75 -1.59 3.98
N ALA A 204 13.12 -1.10 5.06
CA ALA A 204 12.56 0.24 5.14
C ALA A 204 13.59 1.37 4.95
N THR A 205 14.88 1.08 5.11
CA THR A 205 15.97 2.06 5.02
C THR A 205 16.74 2.01 3.70
N LYS A 206 16.44 1.04 2.83
CA LYS A 206 17.06 0.96 1.50
C LYS A 206 16.58 2.10 0.61
N LYS A 207 17.51 2.65 -0.18
CA LYS A 207 17.23 3.73 -1.14
C LYS A 207 16.60 3.21 -2.43
N ASP A 208 17.00 2.02 -2.86
CA ASP A 208 16.51 1.34 -4.05
C ASP A 208 15.93 -0.02 -3.69
N VAL A 209 14.81 -0.37 -4.34
CA VAL A 209 14.09 -1.63 -4.10
C VAL A 209 14.52 -2.66 -5.14
N SER A 210 15.53 -3.45 -4.80
CA SER A 210 16.05 -4.55 -5.63
C SER A 210 15.67 -5.94 -5.13
N SER A 211 14.98 -6.02 -4.00
CA SER A 211 14.65 -7.29 -3.33
C SER A 211 13.62 -8.09 -4.13
N VAL A 212 13.91 -9.38 -4.34
CA VAL A 212 13.02 -10.35 -5.00
C VAL A 212 11.86 -10.76 -4.06
N ARG A 213 12.09 -10.61 -2.76
CA ARG A 213 11.14 -10.90 -1.68
C ARG A 213 10.89 -9.64 -0.85
N PHE A 214 9.64 -9.39 -0.52
CA PHE A 214 9.17 -8.27 0.26
C PHE A 214 8.73 -8.74 1.65
N PRO A 215 9.31 -8.23 2.74
CA PRO A 215 8.72 -8.35 4.06
C PRO A 215 7.48 -7.44 4.13
N VAL A 216 6.31 -8.00 4.38
CA VAL A 216 5.03 -7.30 4.37
C VAL A 216 4.17 -7.65 5.58
N LEU A 217 3.19 -6.80 5.86
CA LEU A 217 2.18 -7.04 6.89
C LEU A 217 0.83 -7.19 6.21
N ILE A 218 0.19 -8.34 6.34
CA ILE A 218 -1.17 -8.56 5.84
C ILE A 218 -2.14 -8.11 6.93
N LEU A 219 -3.07 -7.21 6.59
CA LEU A 219 -4.11 -6.79 7.51
C LEU A 219 -5.27 -7.80 7.45
N GLU A 220 -5.33 -8.66 8.46
CA GLU A 220 -6.39 -9.66 8.60
C GLU A 220 -7.75 -8.99 8.87
N PRO A 221 -8.89 -9.66 8.58
CA PRO A 221 -10.23 -9.17 8.90
C PRO A 221 -10.39 -8.80 10.39
N THR A 222 -9.65 -9.47 11.27
CA THR A 222 -9.57 -9.21 12.72
C THR A 222 -8.85 -7.90 13.10
N LYS A 223 -8.36 -7.15 12.11
CA LYS A 223 -7.58 -5.89 12.27
C LYS A 223 -6.23 -6.08 12.94
N VAL A 224 -5.69 -7.30 12.89
CA VAL A 224 -4.32 -7.63 13.32
C VAL A 224 -3.41 -7.63 12.10
N TYR A 225 -2.22 -7.07 12.24
CA TYR A 225 -1.18 -7.18 11.22
C TYR A 225 -0.48 -8.52 11.35
N GLN A 226 -0.53 -9.33 10.30
CA GLN A 226 0.15 -10.62 10.21
C GLN A 226 1.46 -10.49 9.42
N PRO A 227 2.63 -10.62 10.09
CA PRO A 227 3.93 -10.76 9.46
C PRO A 227 3.92 -11.82 8.36
N SER A 228 4.31 -11.43 7.16
CA SER A 228 4.29 -12.30 5.98
C SER A 228 5.39 -11.92 5.00
N TYR A 229 5.83 -12.87 4.20
CA TYR A 229 6.67 -12.58 3.04
C TYR A 229 5.85 -12.70 1.77
N LEU A 230 6.21 -11.86 0.81
CA LEU A 230 5.66 -11.85 -0.52
C LEU A 230 6.81 -11.95 -1.52
N SER A 231 6.71 -12.79 -2.53
CA SER A 231 7.64 -12.79 -3.66
C SER A 231 6.90 -12.87 -4.98
N ILE A 232 7.56 -12.37 -6.02
CA ILE A 232 7.13 -12.49 -7.39
C ILE A 232 8.19 -13.35 -8.08
N ASN A 233 7.82 -14.55 -8.48
CA ASN A 233 8.73 -15.50 -9.12
C ASN A 233 8.48 -15.49 -10.62
N ASN A 234 9.53 -15.28 -11.40
CA ASN A 234 9.48 -15.36 -12.85
C ASN A 234 10.00 -16.74 -13.27
N ASP A 235 9.12 -17.74 -13.29
CA ASP A 235 9.47 -19.08 -13.77
C ASP A 235 9.33 -19.19 -15.29
N VAL A 236 10.02 -20.16 -15.88
CA VAL A 236 10.04 -20.38 -17.35
C VAL A 236 8.65 -20.75 -17.89
N GLU A 237 7.78 -21.29 -17.03
CA GLU A 237 6.43 -21.75 -17.40
C GLU A 237 5.33 -20.71 -17.09
N GLU A 238 5.33 -20.10 -15.90
CA GLU A 238 4.35 -19.07 -15.53
C GLU A 238 4.87 -18.18 -14.39
N ASN A 239 4.65 -16.87 -14.48
CA ASN A 239 4.96 -15.96 -13.38
C ASN A 239 4.01 -16.21 -12.20
N THR A 240 4.52 -16.25 -10.97
CA THR A 240 3.71 -16.52 -9.76
C THR A 240 3.90 -15.45 -8.69
N VAL A 241 2.82 -15.16 -7.96
CA VAL A 241 2.82 -14.33 -6.75
C VAL A 241 2.67 -15.26 -5.55
N SER A 242 3.73 -15.38 -4.78
CA SER A 242 3.78 -16.21 -3.57
C SER A 242 3.61 -15.35 -2.33
N ILE A 243 2.76 -15.78 -1.40
CA ILE A 243 2.52 -15.12 -0.11
C ILE A 243 2.53 -16.17 0.99
N TRP A 244 3.29 -15.97 2.05
CA TRP A 244 3.28 -16.87 3.20
C TRP A 244 3.48 -16.15 4.53
N HIS A 245 2.76 -16.59 5.56
CA HIS A 245 2.86 -16.02 6.90
C HIS A 245 4.12 -16.47 7.62
N VAL A 246 4.67 -15.58 8.44
CA VAL A 246 5.76 -15.88 9.37
C VAL A 246 5.16 -16.22 10.73
N ALA A 247 5.47 -17.43 11.22
CA ALA A 247 5.06 -17.92 12.54
C ALA A 247 3.60 -17.60 12.93
N PRO A 248 2.59 -18.10 12.20
CA PRO A 248 1.18 -17.85 12.52
C PRO A 248 0.83 -18.39 13.91
N ASP A 249 -0.01 -17.67 14.66
CA ASP A 249 -0.41 -18.05 16.03
C ASP A 249 -1.12 -19.42 16.07
N ASP A 250 -1.85 -19.78 15.01
CA ASP A 250 -2.61 -21.03 14.86
C ASP A 250 -2.01 -21.94 13.77
N LYS A 251 -0.75 -22.39 13.94
CA LYS A 251 0.00 -23.20 12.93
C LYS A 251 -0.75 -24.39 12.30
N ASN A 252 -1.78 -24.91 12.96
CA ASN A 252 -2.51 -26.10 12.54
C ASN A 252 -3.93 -25.80 12.00
N ARG A 253 -4.34 -24.54 11.89
CA ARG A 253 -5.69 -24.15 11.45
C ARG A 253 -5.62 -23.02 10.42
N GLY A 254 -6.08 -23.31 9.21
CA GLY A 254 -6.19 -22.32 8.13
C GLY A 254 -5.14 -22.50 7.04
N VAL A 255 -5.23 -21.66 6.02
CA VAL A 255 -4.22 -21.55 4.96
C VAL A 255 -3.28 -20.42 5.37
N HIS A 256 -1.97 -20.66 5.27
CA HIS A 256 -0.93 -19.69 5.65
C HIS A 256 0.08 -19.46 4.53
N GLU A 257 -0.11 -20.12 3.39
CA GLU A 257 0.73 -20.04 2.21
C GLU A 257 -0.17 -20.09 0.98
N TRP A 258 0.07 -19.16 0.07
CA TRP A 258 -0.64 -19.01 -1.19
C TRP A 258 0.35 -18.85 -2.32
N ASN A 259 0.08 -19.54 -3.42
CA ASN A 259 0.83 -19.39 -4.66
C ASN A 259 -0.19 -19.11 -5.75
N PHE A 260 -0.19 -17.87 -6.24
CA PHE A 260 -1.12 -17.42 -7.26
C PHE A 260 -0.41 -17.34 -8.60
N SER A 261 -0.96 -18.05 -9.57
CA SER A 261 -0.53 -17.95 -10.96
C SER A 261 -0.85 -16.56 -11.52
N ALA A 262 -0.10 -16.09 -12.51
CA ALA A 262 -0.35 -14.80 -13.16
C ALA A 262 -1.79 -14.66 -13.66
N MET A 263 -2.34 -15.75 -14.22
CA MET A 263 -3.73 -15.81 -14.66
C MET A 263 -4.74 -15.62 -13.52
N SER A 264 -4.37 -16.01 -12.29
CA SER A 264 -5.21 -15.90 -11.10
C SER A 264 -5.24 -14.48 -10.55
N VAL A 265 -4.29 -13.62 -10.89
CA VAL A 265 -4.23 -12.24 -10.38
C VAL A 265 -5.08 -11.31 -11.25
N ARG A 266 -6.16 -10.75 -10.68
CA ARG A 266 -7.03 -9.81 -11.39
C ARG A 266 -6.45 -8.40 -11.47
N GLY A 267 -5.60 -8.04 -10.52
CA GLY A 267 -4.95 -6.74 -10.47
C GLY A 267 -4.56 -6.33 -9.06
N VAL A 268 -4.05 -5.11 -8.96
CA VAL A 268 -3.54 -4.52 -7.73
C VAL A 268 -3.95 -3.04 -7.65
N SER A 269 -4.16 -2.52 -6.45
CA SER A 269 -4.50 -1.11 -6.24
C SER A 269 -3.87 -0.56 -4.96
N ILE A 270 -3.18 0.57 -5.05
CA ILE A 270 -2.63 1.26 -3.87
C ILE A 270 -3.77 1.90 -3.08
N SER A 271 -3.74 1.74 -1.76
CA SER A 271 -4.70 2.33 -0.84
C SER A 271 -4.59 3.86 -0.83
N LYS A 272 -5.74 4.54 -0.87
CA LYS A 272 -5.80 6.01 -0.79
C LYS A 272 -5.58 6.56 0.62
N PHE A 273 -5.66 5.71 1.65
CA PHE A 273 -5.52 6.11 3.06
C PHE A 273 -4.11 5.91 3.60
N ASP A 274 -3.36 4.96 3.04
CA ASP A 274 -1.96 4.73 3.38
C ASP A 274 -1.21 4.28 2.11
N GLU A 275 -0.32 5.13 1.61
CA GLU A 275 0.47 4.90 0.40
C GLU A 275 1.45 3.72 0.54
N ARG A 276 1.64 3.20 1.76
CA ARG A 276 2.38 1.97 2.03
C ARG A 276 1.53 0.72 1.87
N SER A 277 0.24 0.83 1.55
CA SER A 277 -0.68 -0.29 1.47
C SER A 277 -1.20 -0.50 0.05
N ALA A 278 -1.35 -1.76 -0.36
CA ALA A 278 -2.00 -2.16 -1.60
C ALA A 278 -3.00 -3.30 -1.37
N PHE A 279 -4.03 -3.33 -2.20
CA PHE A 279 -4.98 -4.42 -2.32
C PHE A 279 -4.58 -5.30 -3.50
N LEU A 280 -4.44 -6.61 -3.24
CA LEU A 280 -4.23 -7.62 -4.28
C LEU A 280 -5.53 -8.41 -4.48
N TYR A 281 -6.02 -8.41 -5.73
CA TYR A 281 -7.26 -9.07 -6.12
C TYR A 281 -6.97 -10.37 -6.85
N VAL A 282 -7.49 -11.49 -6.36
CA VAL A 282 -7.22 -12.83 -6.90
C VAL A 282 -8.53 -13.54 -7.30
N LEU A 283 -8.51 -14.30 -8.39
CA LEU A 283 -9.59 -15.21 -8.81
C LEU A 283 -9.82 -16.31 -7.77
N ASN A 284 -11.08 -16.64 -7.53
CA ASN A 284 -11.52 -17.72 -6.64
C ASN A 284 -11.06 -17.65 -5.18
N ASN A 285 -10.49 -16.52 -4.74
CA ASN A 285 -10.32 -16.22 -3.32
C ASN A 285 -11.49 -15.36 -2.83
N SER A 286 -12.03 -15.67 -1.66
CA SER A 286 -13.20 -14.98 -1.09
C SER A 286 -12.86 -13.63 -0.46
N GLU A 287 -11.59 -13.41 -0.13
CA GLU A 287 -11.08 -12.20 0.53
C GLU A 287 -9.91 -11.60 -0.25
N ASP A 288 -9.88 -10.26 -0.32
CA ASP A 288 -8.79 -9.50 -0.91
C ASP A 288 -7.64 -9.38 0.10
N PHE A 289 -6.39 -9.46 -0.37
CA PHE A 289 -5.26 -9.23 0.51
C PHE A 289 -5.02 -7.74 0.64
N GLN A 290 -5.21 -7.19 1.84
CA GLN A 290 -4.74 -5.85 2.17
C GLN A 290 -3.31 -5.94 2.71
N ILE A 291 -2.35 -5.61 1.85
CA ILE A 291 -0.91 -5.78 2.08
C ILE A 291 -0.32 -4.43 2.47
N TYR A 292 0.51 -4.39 3.51
CA TYR A 292 1.27 -3.22 3.93
C TYR A 292 2.77 -3.47 3.78
N PHE A 293 3.44 -2.57 3.07
CA PHE A 293 4.87 -2.56 2.81
C PHE A 293 5.59 -1.67 3.81
N CYS A 294 6.91 -1.85 3.93
CA CYS A 294 7.76 -1.04 4.79
C CYS A 294 7.83 0.44 4.36
N THR A 295 7.77 0.71 3.04
CA THR A 295 7.71 2.08 2.48
C THR A 295 6.77 2.17 1.28
N GLU A 296 6.39 3.40 0.91
CA GLU A 296 5.61 3.70 -0.30
C GLU A 296 6.32 3.20 -1.57
N MET A 297 7.65 3.34 -1.65
CA MET A 297 8.42 2.89 -2.82
C MET A 297 8.31 1.37 -3.03
N HIS A 298 8.32 0.58 -1.95
CA HIS A 298 8.12 -0.86 -2.02
C HIS A 298 6.72 -1.22 -2.49
N CYS A 299 5.71 -0.49 -1.99
CA CYS A 299 4.31 -0.66 -2.40
C CYS A 299 4.13 -0.38 -3.89
N LYS A 300 4.67 0.74 -4.38
CA LYS A 300 4.66 1.10 -5.80
C LYS A 300 5.37 0.06 -6.66
N ARG A 301 6.58 -0.35 -6.26
CA ARG A 301 7.36 -1.36 -6.98
C ARG A 301 6.61 -2.69 -7.12
N PHE A 302 5.98 -3.15 -6.04
CA PHE A 302 5.15 -4.35 -6.10
C PHE A 302 3.97 -4.19 -7.08
N CYS A 303 3.28 -3.04 -7.05
CA CYS A 303 2.17 -2.80 -7.96
C CYS A 303 2.63 -2.81 -9.43
N ASP A 304 3.76 -2.18 -9.73
CA ASP A 304 4.34 -2.16 -11.08
C ASP A 304 4.69 -3.58 -11.56
N LEU A 305 5.28 -4.41 -10.70
CA LEU A 305 5.60 -5.80 -11.02
C LEU A 305 4.35 -6.64 -11.29
N VAL A 306 3.31 -6.52 -10.46
CA VAL A 306 2.05 -7.25 -10.67
C VAL A 306 1.35 -6.80 -11.95
N ASN A 307 1.32 -5.49 -12.23
CA ASN A 307 0.75 -4.98 -13.48
C ASN A 307 1.51 -5.50 -14.71
N SER A 308 2.85 -5.53 -14.66
CA SER A 308 3.68 -6.09 -15.74
C SER A 308 3.33 -7.57 -16.01
N ILE A 309 3.12 -8.36 -14.97
CA ILE A 309 2.77 -9.79 -15.09
C ILE A 309 1.36 -9.96 -15.67
N ALA A 310 0.41 -9.12 -15.25
CA ALA A 310 -0.94 -9.13 -15.77
C ALA A 310 -0.97 -8.75 -17.27
N GLU A 311 -0.14 -7.79 -17.69
CA GLU A 311 -0.02 -7.36 -19.09
C GLU A 311 0.62 -8.44 -19.99
N GLU A 312 1.64 -9.16 -19.52
CA GLU A 312 2.32 -10.22 -20.27
C GLU A 312 1.40 -11.43 -20.54
N THR A 313 0.61 -11.82 -19.54
CA THR A 313 -0.27 -12.99 -19.60
C THR A 313 -1.39 -12.82 -20.64
N TRP A 314 -1.77 -11.58 -20.93
CA TRP A 314 -2.84 -11.24 -21.88
C TRP A 314 -2.36 -11.13 -23.32
N LYS A 315 -1.04 -11.11 -23.56
CA LYS A 315 -0.48 -11.21 -24.93
C LYS A 315 -0.46 -12.64 -25.49
N GLY A 316 -0.71 -13.66 -24.66
CA GLY A 316 -0.58 -15.08 -25.03
C GLY A 316 -1.87 -15.80 -25.45
N SER A 317 -3.04 -15.14 -25.42
CA SER A 317 -4.30 -15.74 -25.88
C SER A 317 -4.75 -15.07 -27.19
N GLU A 318 -4.69 -15.83 -28.29
CA GLU A 318 -5.18 -15.41 -29.60
C GLU A 318 -6.67 -15.02 -29.52
N GLU A 319 -6.95 -13.74 -29.75
CA GLU A 319 -7.87 -13.18 -30.77
C GLU A 319 -8.47 -11.85 -30.31
N GLY A 320 -8.07 -10.77 -31.00
CA GLY A 320 -8.73 -9.47 -30.98
C GLY A 320 -7.91 -8.37 -30.30
N GLU A 321 -6.88 -7.87 -30.98
CA GLU A 321 -6.37 -6.52 -30.75
C GLU A 321 -7.54 -5.52 -30.65
N CYS A 322 -7.80 -5.02 -29.45
CA CYS A 322 -8.07 -3.61 -29.30
C CYS A 322 -6.87 -3.07 -28.56
N ASP A 323 -5.82 -2.84 -29.34
CA ASP A 323 -4.79 -1.90 -28.98
C ASP A 323 -5.49 -0.60 -28.54
N ALA A 324 -4.93 0.05 -27.53
CA ALA A 324 -5.41 1.35 -27.07
C ALA A 324 -5.02 2.42 -28.10
N ASP A 325 -5.46 2.26 -29.34
CA ASP A 325 -5.64 3.37 -30.25
C ASP A 325 -6.61 4.32 -29.53
N ALA A 326 -6.18 5.55 -29.33
CA ALA A 326 -7.03 6.59 -28.80
C ALA A 326 -8.30 6.63 -29.66
N LEU A 327 -9.42 6.14 -29.12
CA LEU A 327 -10.70 6.11 -29.83
C LEU A 327 -10.99 7.52 -30.33
N GLU A 328 -10.88 7.74 -31.64
CA GLU A 328 -11.22 9.03 -32.26
C GLU A 328 -12.73 9.13 -32.30
N TYR A 329 -13.30 10.16 -31.67
CA TYR A 329 -14.75 10.31 -31.56
C TYR A 329 -15.19 11.75 -31.79
N ASP A 330 -16.45 11.90 -32.19
CA ASP A 330 -17.15 13.20 -32.23
C ASP A 330 -18.53 13.08 -31.58
N TYR A 331 -19.04 14.18 -31.06
CA TYR A 331 -20.40 14.24 -30.51
C TYR A 331 -21.41 14.38 -31.64
N GLU A 332 -22.60 13.79 -31.49
CA GLU A 332 -23.72 14.18 -32.34
C GLU A 332 -24.30 15.51 -31.83
N TYR A 333 -24.54 16.44 -32.75
CA TYR A 333 -25.14 17.75 -32.47
C TYR A 333 -26.56 17.83 -33.04
N ASP A 334 -27.44 18.53 -32.35
CA ASP A 334 -28.80 18.80 -32.82
C ASP A 334 -28.86 19.99 -33.80
N GLU A 335 -30.06 20.33 -34.27
CA GLU A 335 -30.29 21.43 -35.21
C GLU A 335 -29.90 22.82 -34.65
N LEU A 336 -29.71 22.93 -33.34
CA LEU A 336 -29.30 24.16 -32.64
C LEU A 336 -27.79 24.21 -32.39
N GLY A 337 -27.04 23.16 -32.77
CA GLY A 337 -25.61 23.04 -32.51
C GLY A 337 -25.28 22.60 -31.08
N GLU A 338 -26.24 22.07 -30.34
CA GLU A 338 -26.04 21.55 -28.98
C GLU A 338 -25.78 20.04 -29.00
N ARG A 339 -24.99 19.53 -28.05
CA ARG A 339 -24.69 18.08 -27.97
C ARG A 339 -25.95 17.29 -27.65
N VAL A 340 -26.22 16.23 -28.41
CA VAL A 340 -27.39 15.37 -28.22
C VAL A 340 -27.24 14.55 -26.93
N VAL A 341 -28.12 14.81 -25.96
CA VAL A 341 -28.17 14.08 -24.68
C VAL A 341 -29.05 12.84 -24.82
N LEU A 342 -28.47 11.66 -24.58
CA LEU A 342 -29.19 10.38 -24.55
C LEU A 342 -29.85 10.12 -23.19
N GLY A 343 -29.23 10.62 -22.11
CA GLY A 343 -29.75 10.45 -20.75
C GLY A 343 -28.87 11.12 -19.70
N LYS A 344 -29.39 11.18 -18.47
CA LYS A 344 -28.64 11.63 -17.29
C LYS A 344 -28.59 10.47 -16.31
N GLY A 345 -27.39 9.94 -16.08
CA GLY A 345 -27.14 8.86 -15.14
C GLY A 345 -26.89 9.38 -13.72
N THR A 346 -26.62 8.46 -12.81
CA THR A 346 -26.39 8.79 -11.38
C THR A 346 -25.17 9.71 -11.17
N PHE A 347 -24.13 9.57 -11.99
CA PHE A 347 -22.84 10.25 -11.81
C PHE A 347 -22.48 11.25 -12.92
N GLY A 348 -23.27 11.32 -13.99
CA GLY A 348 -22.91 12.14 -15.15
C GLY A 348 -23.95 12.13 -16.27
N VAL A 349 -23.63 12.83 -17.35
CA VAL A 349 -24.51 12.97 -18.52
C VAL A 349 -24.03 12.04 -19.63
N VAL A 350 -24.96 11.36 -20.29
CA VAL A 350 -24.68 10.47 -21.42
C VAL A 350 -25.06 11.18 -22.72
N TYR A 351 -24.07 11.39 -23.58
CA TYR A 351 -24.21 12.01 -24.88
C TYR A 351 -24.17 10.97 -26.00
N ALA A 352 -24.81 11.29 -27.13
CA ALA A 352 -24.62 10.55 -28.36
C ALA A 352 -23.31 10.99 -29.02
N GLY A 353 -22.59 10.04 -29.59
CA GLY A 353 -21.40 10.31 -30.38
C GLY A 353 -21.18 9.25 -31.44
N ARG A 354 -20.07 9.39 -32.15
CA ARG A 354 -19.68 8.51 -33.23
C ARG A 354 -18.19 8.23 -33.16
N ASP A 355 -17.83 6.96 -33.35
CA ASP A 355 -16.44 6.54 -33.58
C ASP A 355 -16.05 6.97 -35.00
N LEU A 356 -15.01 7.79 -35.12
CA LEU A 356 -14.56 8.34 -36.40
C LEU A 356 -13.88 7.28 -37.28
N SER A 357 -13.33 6.22 -36.69
CA SER A 357 -12.62 5.17 -37.42
C SER A 357 -13.57 4.33 -38.30
N ASN A 358 -14.79 4.07 -37.81
CA ASN A 358 -15.74 3.14 -38.43
C ASN A 358 -17.15 3.75 -38.59
N GLN A 359 -17.35 4.99 -38.17
CA GLN A 359 -18.61 5.74 -38.22
C GLN A 359 -19.75 5.10 -37.40
N VAL A 360 -19.44 4.22 -36.46
CA VAL A 360 -20.41 3.54 -35.58
C VAL A 360 -20.85 4.48 -34.46
N ARG A 361 -22.15 4.43 -34.16
CA ARG A 361 -22.77 5.20 -33.08
C ARG A 361 -22.39 4.66 -31.69
N LEU A 362 -22.05 5.57 -30.79
CA LEU A 362 -21.63 5.28 -29.42
C LEU A 362 -22.32 6.20 -28.40
N ALA A 363 -22.29 5.77 -27.14
CA ALA A 363 -22.74 6.54 -26.00
C ALA A 363 -21.52 6.99 -25.17
N ILE A 364 -21.42 8.29 -24.90
CA ILE A 364 -20.32 8.92 -24.15
C ILE A 364 -20.86 9.39 -22.81
N LYS A 365 -20.49 8.71 -21.72
CA LYS A 365 -20.83 9.17 -20.35
C LYS A 365 -19.71 10.10 -19.87
N GLU A 366 -20.04 11.39 -19.71
CA GLU A 366 -19.12 12.41 -19.20
C GLU A 366 -19.35 12.68 -17.71
N ILE A 367 -18.26 12.69 -16.95
CA ILE A 367 -18.29 12.95 -15.51
C ILE A 367 -17.20 13.96 -15.16
N PRO A 368 -17.52 15.07 -14.48
CA PRO A 368 -16.52 16.08 -14.11
C PRO A 368 -15.44 15.51 -13.18
N GLU A 369 -14.17 15.71 -13.52
CA GLU A 369 -13.01 15.21 -12.75
C GLU A 369 -12.81 15.96 -11.43
N ARG A 370 -13.38 17.17 -11.29
CA ARG A 370 -13.18 18.07 -10.14
C ARG A 370 -14.02 17.74 -8.90
N ASP A 371 -14.99 16.83 -8.99
CA ASP A 371 -15.82 16.47 -7.82
C ASP A 371 -15.17 15.30 -7.08
N SER A 372 -14.28 15.64 -6.14
CA SER A 372 -13.50 14.70 -5.31
C SER A 372 -14.33 13.64 -4.57
N ARG A 373 -15.66 13.83 -4.48
CA ARG A 373 -16.61 12.88 -3.87
C ARG A 373 -16.99 11.71 -4.77
N TYR A 374 -16.80 11.81 -6.09
CA TYR A 374 -17.29 10.81 -7.06
C TYR A 374 -16.18 10.12 -7.87
N SER A 375 -14.92 10.53 -7.71
CA SER A 375 -13.80 9.94 -8.48
C SER A 375 -13.56 8.46 -8.15
N GLN A 376 -13.73 8.05 -6.90
CA GLN A 376 -13.49 6.65 -6.49
C GLN A 376 -14.59 5.68 -6.93
N PRO A 377 -15.89 5.92 -6.68
CA PRO A 377 -16.98 5.09 -7.21
C PRO A 377 -16.95 4.99 -8.74
N LEU A 378 -16.46 6.03 -9.41
CA LEU A 378 -16.35 6.06 -10.87
C LEU A 378 -15.22 5.19 -11.41
N HIS A 379 -14.01 5.24 -10.83
CA HIS A 379 -12.96 4.32 -11.24
C HIS A 379 -13.33 2.86 -10.95
N GLU A 380 -14.07 2.61 -9.87
CA GLU A 380 -14.68 1.30 -9.58
C GLU A 380 -15.72 0.92 -10.65
N GLU A 381 -16.58 1.84 -11.11
CA GLU A 381 -17.52 1.62 -12.22
C GLU A 381 -16.79 1.25 -13.51
N ILE A 382 -15.75 2.01 -13.89
CA ILE A 382 -14.94 1.75 -15.10
C ILE A 382 -14.25 0.40 -15.00
N ALA A 383 -13.59 0.11 -13.88
CA ALA A 383 -12.90 -1.15 -13.67
C ALA A 383 -13.87 -2.34 -13.64
N LEU A 384 -15.06 -2.17 -13.09
CA LEU A 384 -16.10 -3.20 -13.09
C LEU A 384 -16.63 -3.43 -14.51
N HIS A 385 -17.05 -2.37 -15.20
CA HIS A 385 -17.69 -2.44 -16.52
C HIS A 385 -16.73 -2.90 -17.61
N LYS A 386 -15.43 -2.54 -17.53
CA LYS A 386 -14.39 -3.00 -18.47
C LYS A 386 -14.33 -4.52 -18.65
N HIS A 387 -14.68 -5.28 -17.61
CA HIS A 387 -14.61 -6.74 -17.62
C HIS A 387 -15.96 -7.42 -17.88
N LEU A 388 -17.05 -6.66 -18.07
CA LEU A 388 -18.36 -7.22 -18.36
C LEU A 388 -18.53 -7.43 -19.87
N LYS A 389 -18.78 -8.68 -20.27
CA LYS A 389 -19.06 -9.06 -21.65
C LYS A 389 -20.19 -10.08 -21.68
N HIS A 390 -21.39 -9.60 -21.99
CA HIS A 390 -22.57 -10.44 -22.11
C HIS A 390 -23.61 -9.80 -23.04
N LYS A 391 -24.34 -10.61 -23.81
CA LYS A 391 -25.34 -10.13 -24.79
C LYS A 391 -26.40 -9.19 -24.20
N ASN A 392 -26.76 -9.40 -22.92
CA ASN A 392 -27.76 -8.60 -22.19
C ASN A 392 -27.15 -7.53 -21.26
N ILE A 393 -25.89 -7.18 -21.45
CA ILE A 393 -25.19 -6.09 -20.77
C ILE A 393 -24.75 -5.09 -21.84
N VAL A 394 -24.86 -3.78 -21.55
CA VAL A 394 -24.30 -2.75 -22.42
C VAL A 394 -22.78 -2.93 -22.48
N GLN A 395 -22.22 -2.98 -23.68
CA GLN A 395 -20.81 -3.20 -23.93
C GLN A 395 -20.01 -1.93 -23.64
N TYR A 396 -19.02 -2.07 -22.78
CA TYR A 396 -17.96 -1.09 -22.59
C TYR A 396 -17.01 -1.14 -23.80
N LEU A 397 -16.64 0.04 -24.32
CA LEU A 397 -15.75 0.19 -25.48
C LEU A 397 -14.41 0.86 -25.10
N GLY A 398 -14.38 1.68 -24.06
CA GLY A 398 -13.16 2.37 -23.64
C GLY A 398 -13.43 3.50 -22.64
N SER A 399 -12.35 4.15 -22.17
CA SER A 399 -12.46 5.35 -21.34
C SER A 399 -11.24 6.26 -21.51
N ILE A 400 -11.43 7.56 -21.43
CA ILE A 400 -10.35 8.57 -21.46
C ILE A 400 -10.61 9.66 -20.41
N SER A 401 -9.56 10.27 -19.88
CA SER A 401 -9.67 11.54 -19.14
C SER A 401 -9.19 12.68 -20.02
N GLU A 402 -10.08 13.63 -20.31
CA GLU A 402 -9.80 14.74 -21.22
C GLU A 402 -10.61 15.99 -20.83
N ASN A 403 -10.01 17.18 -20.93
CA ASN A 403 -10.68 18.47 -20.71
C ASN A 403 -11.36 18.60 -19.33
N GLY A 404 -10.84 17.91 -18.32
CA GLY A 404 -11.37 17.91 -16.95
C GLY A 404 -12.61 17.03 -16.76
N PHE A 405 -12.84 16.09 -17.68
CA PHE A 405 -13.90 15.08 -17.60
C PHE A 405 -13.33 13.69 -17.82
N ILE A 406 -13.83 12.73 -17.04
CA ILE A 406 -13.68 11.31 -17.34
C ILE A 406 -14.82 10.92 -18.28
N LYS A 407 -14.46 10.30 -19.40
CA LYS A 407 -15.37 9.90 -20.48
C LYS A 407 -15.35 8.38 -20.58
N ILE A 408 -16.52 7.76 -20.54
CA ILE A 408 -16.70 6.32 -20.74
C ILE A 408 -17.44 6.11 -22.06
N PHE A 409 -16.85 5.32 -22.96
CA PHE A 409 -17.41 4.96 -24.24
C PHE A 409 -18.12 3.61 -24.14
N MET A 410 -19.36 3.57 -24.60
CA MET A 410 -20.23 2.39 -24.59
C MET A 410 -20.95 2.24 -25.93
N GLU A 411 -21.44 1.03 -26.23
CA GLU A 411 -22.31 0.85 -27.38
C GLU A 411 -23.60 1.69 -27.25
N GLN A 412 -24.06 2.29 -28.34
CA GLN A 412 -25.36 2.95 -28.37
C GLN A 412 -26.46 1.94 -28.72
N VAL A 413 -27.45 1.78 -27.85
CA VAL A 413 -28.57 0.86 -28.07
C VAL A 413 -29.72 1.56 -28.82
N PRO A 414 -30.08 1.13 -30.05
CA PRO A 414 -31.08 1.82 -30.85
C PRO A 414 -32.52 1.44 -30.43
N GLY A 415 -33.16 2.35 -29.70
CA GLY A 415 -34.55 2.21 -29.23
C GLY A 415 -34.80 2.88 -27.89
N GLY A 416 -33.76 3.03 -27.06
CA GLY A 416 -33.82 3.71 -25.78
C GLY A 416 -34.29 2.80 -24.63
N SER A 417 -34.66 3.42 -23.51
CA SER A 417 -35.03 2.69 -22.29
C SER A 417 -36.41 2.07 -22.37
N LEU A 418 -36.61 0.94 -21.66
CA LEU A 418 -37.89 0.28 -21.51
C LEU A 418 -38.95 1.26 -20.95
N SER A 419 -38.56 2.07 -19.96
CA SER A 419 -39.40 3.14 -19.41
C SER A 419 -39.88 4.12 -20.49
N ALA A 420 -38.99 4.58 -21.37
CA ALA A 420 -39.35 5.50 -22.45
C ALA A 420 -40.26 4.83 -23.49
N LEU A 421 -39.98 3.58 -23.86
CA LEU A 421 -40.79 2.79 -24.80
C LEU A 421 -42.20 2.55 -24.26
N LEU A 422 -42.34 2.19 -22.99
CA LEU A 422 -43.65 2.03 -22.34
C LEU A 422 -44.45 3.33 -22.33
N ARG A 423 -43.82 4.47 -22.02
CA ARG A 423 -44.48 5.78 -21.96
C ARG A 423 -44.91 6.30 -23.33
N SER A 424 -44.07 6.13 -24.35
CA SER A 424 -44.22 6.84 -25.63
C SER A 424 -44.73 5.98 -26.79
N LYS A 425 -44.60 4.65 -26.73
CA LYS A 425 -44.91 3.76 -27.86
C LYS A 425 -45.79 2.56 -27.49
N TRP A 426 -45.45 1.82 -26.44
CA TRP A 426 -46.06 0.51 -26.17
C TRP A 426 -47.27 0.56 -25.24
N GLY A 427 -47.32 1.52 -24.32
CA GLY A 427 -48.34 1.55 -23.28
C GLY A 427 -48.24 0.36 -22.31
N PRO A 428 -49.28 0.13 -21.48
CA PRO A 428 -49.28 -0.96 -20.51
C PRO A 428 -49.26 -2.34 -21.18
N LEU A 429 -48.27 -3.17 -20.83
CA LEU A 429 -48.09 -4.52 -21.40
C LEU A 429 -48.93 -5.62 -20.74
N LYS A 430 -49.80 -5.29 -19.77
CA LYS A 430 -50.55 -6.27 -18.95
C LYS A 430 -51.37 -7.29 -19.75
N ASN A 431 -51.77 -6.94 -20.98
CA ASN A 431 -52.54 -7.80 -21.87
C ASN A 431 -51.67 -8.48 -22.94
N ASN A 432 -50.33 -8.37 -22.83
CA ASN A 432 -49.36 -8.93 -23.75
C ASN A 432 -48.23 -9.63 -22.96
N GLU A 433 -48.62 -10.67 -22.23
CA GLU A 433 -47.71 -11.53 -21.47
C GLU A 433 -46.54 -12.10 -22.29
N PRO A 434 -46.70 -12.47 -23.58
CA PRO A 434 -45.57 -12.92 -24.40
C PRO A 434 -44.43 -11.90 -24.47
N THR A 435 -44.74 -10.61 -24.66
CA THR A 435 -43.72 -9.55 -24.68
C THR A 435 -43.10 -9.34 -23.30
N ILE A 436 -43.89 -9.44 -22.22
CA ILE A 436 -43.37 -9.39 -20.84
C ILE A 436 -42.36 -10.53 -20.63
N GLY A 437 -42.77 -11.78 -20.88
CA GLY A 437 -41.92 -12.96 -20.70
C GLY A 437 -40.64 -12.90 -21.53
N PHE A 438 -40.73 -12.41 -22.78
CA PHE A 438 -39.59 -12.26 -23.67
C PHE A 438 -38.50 -11.34 -23.10
N TYR A 439 -38.87 -10.16 -22.60
CA TYR A 439 -37.92 -9.19 -22.04
C TYR A 439 -37.51 -9.54 -20.60
N THR A 440 -38.43 -10.04 -19.77
CA THR A 440 -38.10 -10.52 -18.41
C THR A 440 -37.05 -11.63 -18.45
N ARG A 441 -37.14 -12.57 -19.41
CA ARG A 441 -36.11 -13.60 -19.60
C ARG A 441 -34.74 -12.99 -19.85
N GLN A 442 -34.63 -11.99 -20.74
CA GLN A 442 -33.36 -11.34 -21.05
C GLN A 442 -32.80 -10.53 -19.87
N ILE A 443 -33.66 -9.89 -19.07
CA ILE A 443 -33.25 -9.24 -17.81
C ILE A 443 -32.66 -10.29 -16.87
N LEU A 444 -33.33 -11.43 -16.70
CA LEU A 444 -32.86 -12.52 -15.84
C LEU A 444 -31.56 -13.15 -16.35
N GLU A 445 -31.36 -13.28 -17.67
CA GLU A 445 -30.10 -13.74 -18.26
C GLU A 445 -28.96 -12.76 -17.96
N GLY A 446 -29.19 -11.44 -18.09
CA GLY A 446 -28.22 -10.42 -17.71
C GLY A 446 -27.92 -10.39 -16.21
N LEU A 447 -28.95 -10.50 -15.37
CA LEU A 447 -28.78 -10.57 -13.91
C LEU A 447 -28.08 -11.84 -13.46
N LYS A 448 -28.41 -12.99 -14.06
CA LYS A 448 -27.70 -14.24 -13.82
C LYS A 448 -26.21 -14.06 -14.10
N TYR A 449 -25.84 -13.49 -15.25
CA TYR A 449 -24.45 -13.21 -15.57
C TYR A 449 -23.78 -12.32 -14.50
N LEU A 450 -24.43 -11.24 -14.06
CA LEU A 450 -23.89 -10.36 -13.02
C LEU A 450 -23.72 -11.10 -11.67
N HIS A 451 -24.74 -11.85 -11.25
CA HIS A 451 -24.73 -12.57 -9.98
C HIS A 451 -23.72 -13.73 -9.98
N ASP A 452 -23.58 -14.45 -11.09
CA ASP A 452 -22.55 -15.48 -11.27
C ASP A 452 -21.14 -14.86 -11.15
N ASN A 453 -20.98 -13.60 -11.54
CA ASN A 453 -19.76 -12.80 -11.37
C ASN A 453 -19.68 -12.04 -10.02
N GLN A 454 -20.54 -12.38 -9.05
CA GLN A 454 -20.61 -11.74 -7.72
C GLN A 454 -20.85 -10.24 -7.77
N ILE A 455 -21.63 -9.75 -8.73
CA ILE A 455 -21.97 -8.33 -8.89
C ILE A 455 -23.47 -8.13 -8.66
N ALA A 456 -23.83 -7.29 -7.69
CA ALA A 456 -25.19 -6.81 -7.53
C ALA A 456 -25.36 -5.45 -8.21
N HIS A 457 -26.35 -5.33 -9.10
CA HIS A 457 -26.61 -4.06 -9.80
C HIS A 457 -27.21 -2.97 -8.90
N ARG A 458 -28.08 -3.36 -7.95
CA ARG A 458 -28.72 -2.50 -6.93
C ARG A 458 -29.66 -1.36 -7.41
N ASP A 459 -29.84 -1.13 -8.71
CA ASP A 459 -30.76 -0.12 -9.26
C ASP A 459 -31.43 -0.61 -10.56
N ILE A 460 -31.99 -1.81 -10.54
CA ILE A 460 -32.72 -2.36 -11.70
C ILE A 460 -34.08 -1.68 -11.79
N LYS A 461 -34.28 -0.92 -12.87
CA LYS A 461 -35.52 -0.22 -13.21
C LYS A 461 -35.62 -0.02 -14.72
N GLY A 462 -36.82 0.34 -15.20
CA GLY A 462 -37.08 0.50 -16.64
C GLY A 462 -36.20 1.55 -17.33
N ASP A 463 -35.65 2.52 -16.60
CA ASP A 463 -34.72 3.53 -17.15
C ASP A 463 -33.29 2.98 -17.37
N ASN A 464 -32.89 1.95 -16.62
CA ASN A 464 -31.58 1.29 -16.71
C ASN A 464 -31.61 0.02 -17.57
N VAL A 465 -32.69 -0.19 -18.31
CA VAL A 465 -32.88 -1.33 -19.20
C VAL A 465 -33.14 -0.78 -20.60
N LEU A 466 -32.18 -0.98 -21.51
CA LEU A 466 -32.24 -0.49 -22.88
C LEU A 466 -32.69 -1.61 -23.83
N ILE A 467 -33.46 -1.26 -24.86
CA ILE A 467 -33.96 -2.22 -25.84
C ILE A 467 -33.54 -1.80 -27.24
N ASN A 468 -32.87 -2.71 -27.94
CA ASN A 468 -32.70 -2.61 -29.37
C ASN A 468 -34.03 -2.99 -30.04
N THR A 469 -34.76 -2.01 -30.55
CA THR A 469 -36.09 -2.22 -31.15
C THR A 469 -36.05 -2.91 -32.52
N TYR A 470 -34.87 -2.99 -33.15
CA TYR A 470 -34.67 -3.68 -34.43
C TYR A 470 -34.42 -5.18 -34.24
N SER A 471 -33.59 -5.55 -33.26
CA SER A 471 -33.24 -6.95 -32.99
C SER A 471 -34.02 -7.60 -31.86
N GLY A 472 -34.70 -6.80 -31.03
CA GLY A 472 -35.35 -7.27 -29.80
C GLY A 472 -34.38 -7.58 -28.65
N VAL A 473 -33.09 -7.33 -28.81
CA VAL A 473 -32.09 -7.57 -27.76
C VAL A 473 -32.20 -6.51 -26.67
N LEU A 474 -32.31 -6.96 -25.42
CA LEU A 474 -32.33 -6.11 -24.23
C LEU A 474 -30.94 -6.06 -23.59
N LYS A 475 -30.53 -4.88 -23.13
CA LYS A 475 -29.24 -4.65 -22.46
C LYS A 475 -29.43 -3.84 -21.17
N ILE A 476 -28.88 -4.35 -20.08
CA ILE A 476 -28.84 -3.65 -18.79
C ILE A 476 -27.70 -2.63 -18.82
N SER A 477 -27.96 -1.42 -18.32
CA SER A 477 -27.07 -0.26 -18.33
C SER A 477 -26.97 0.42 -16.96
N ASP A 478 -26.06 1.40 -16.85
CA ASP A 478 -25.79 2.20 -15.65
C ASP A 478 -25.31 1.39 -14.43
N PHE A 479 -24.03 1.01 -14.47
CA PHE A 479 -23.36 0.24 -13.42
C PHE A 479 -22.84 1.11 -12.27
N GLY A 480 -23.10 2.41 -12.26
CA GLY A 480 -22.58 3.31 -11.21
C GLY A 480 -23.06 2.99 -9.80
N THR A 481 -24.21 2.30 -9.66
CA THR A 481 -24.71 1.81 -8.37
C THR A 481 -24.37 0.33 -8.15
N SER A 482 -23.66 -0.32 -9.07
CA SER A 482 -23.30 -1.74 -8.93
C SER A 482 -22.21 -1.93 -7.89
N LYS A 483 -22.17 -3.10 -7.25
CA LYS A 483 -21.13 -3.44 -6.26
C LYS A 483 -20.79 -4.91 -6.34
N ARG A 484 -19.50 -5.24 -6.21
CA ARG A 484 -19.05 -6.62 -6.00
C ARG A 484 -19.41 -7.06 -4.58
N LEU A 485 -20.00 -8.24 -4.46
CA LEU A 485 -20.49 -8.80 -3.20
C LEU A 485 -19.38 -9.48 -2.37
N ALA A 486 -18.15 -9.56 -2.87
CA ALA A 486 -17.01 -10.04 -2.10
C ALA A 486 -16.69 -9.04 -0.96
N GLY A 487 -16.83 -9.47 0.30
CA GLY A 487 -16.26 -8.78 1.47
C GLY A 487 -17.11 -7.74 2.20
N ILE A 488 -18.45 -7.81 2.21
CA ILE A 488 -19.25 -6.82 2.97
C ILE A 488 -19.67 -7.31 4.37
N ASN A 489 -19.21 -6.59 5.40
CA ASN A 489 -19.87 -6.46 6.71
C ASN A 489 -21.41 -6.42 6.56
N PRO A 490 -22.22 -7.04 7.44
CA PRO A 490 -23.68 -6.95 7.40
C PRO A 490 -24.26 -5.53 7.55
N CYS A 491 -23.43 -4.51 7.76
CA CYS A 491 -23.78 -3.09 7.66
C CYS A 491 -23.02 -2.44 6.49
N THR A 492 -23.60 -2.46 5.28
CA THR A 492 -23.28 -1.46 4.26
C THR A 492 -23.80 -0.09 4.69
N GLU A 493 -23.02 0.97 4.51
CA GLU A 493 -23.59 2.32 4.39
C GLU A 493 -24.70 2.29 3.33
N THR A 494 -25.89 2.71 3.74
CA THR A 494 -27.13 2.68 2.96
C THR A 494 -27.04 3.61 1.76
N PHE A 495 -26.89 3.04 0.56
CA PHE A 495 -27.43 3.67 -0.65
C PHE A 495 -28.84 3.13 -0.86
N THR A 496 -29.84 3.96 -0.61
CA THR A 496 -31.23 3.65 -0.94
C THR A 496 -31.47 4.02 -2.39
N GLY A 497 -31.76 3.03 -3.24
CA GLY A 497 -32.30 3.26 -4.58
C GLY A 497 -33.66 3.97 -4.52
N MET A 498 -34.23 4.31 -5.68
CA MET A 498 -35.51 5.02 -5.76
C MET A 498 -36.61 4.28 -4.97
N PHE A 499 -37.02 4.86 -3.84
CA PHE A 499 -38.24 4.49 -3.14
C PHE A 499 -39.43 4.96 -3.99
N TRP A 500 -40.27 4.01 -4.40
CA TRP A 500 -41.59 4.33 -4.91
C TRP A 500 -42.42 4.89 -3.73
N SER A 501 -42.71 6.19 -3.77
CA SER A 501 -43.77 6.76 -2.93
C SER A 501 -45.13 6.29 -3.47
N PRO A 502 -46.08 5.91 -2.59
CA PRO A 502 -47.39 5.38 -2.98
C PRO A 502 -48.25 6.36 -3.78
#